data_AF-A0A2I0SLR3-F1
#
_entry.id   AF-A0A2I0SLR3-F1
#
_cell.length_a   1.000
_cell.length_b   1.000
_cell.length_c   1.000
_cell.angle_alpha   90.00
_cell.angle_beta   90.00
_cell.angle_gamma   90.00
#
_symmetry.space_group_name_H-M   'P 1'
#
loop_
_entity.id
_entity.type
_entity.pdbx_description
1 polymer ?
#
loop_
_entity_poly.entity_id
_entity_poly.type
_entity_poly.pdbx_seq_one_letter_code
_entity_poly.pdbx_strand_id
1 'polypeptide(L)'
;MARATREPLPGGGVVLAVPDGPSGPPPLRFERAADRGWILRQGERPLIQARSEGDGCCRDLHLRRLPGHRSPLPPLTAAAMRTGADWPHRYALWLEETELGPLHFGRWLLTSRSTSAPGIWDCDLVQDWPDATLELLCGGGWHGVLPLRPLSAPDGSRVKAYRKHAREGTLAPVLLWWVSFLDGWLLLDGHDRAAAALAEGMRPACVELVRLPDDADWRATAEEITAAHEEQMARLAERPAGPHTARQRQALDRGYADVISTLAYDANVTPVFEDPRD
;
A
#
# COMPACT_ATOMS: atom_id res chain seq x y z
N MET A 1 9.85 5.59 22.46
CA MET A 1 10.14 4.94 21.16
C MET A 1 11.19 5.75 20.46
N ALA A 2 12.21 5.11 19.87
CA ALA A 2 13.14 5.82 18.98
C ALA A 2 12.34 6.33 17.77
N ARG A 3 12.57 7.59 17.38
CA ARG A 3 11.86 8.21 16.26
C ARG A 3 12.35 7.62 14.95
N ALA A 4 11.45 7.41 13.98
CA ALA A 4 11.83 6.96 12.65
C ALA A 4 12.76 7.98 11.96
N THR A 5 13.76 7.49 11.25
CA THR A 5 14.55 8.32 10.34
C THR A 5 13.74 8.56 9.07
N ARG A 6 13.76 9.80 8.57
CA ARG A 6 12.99 10.19 7.38
C ARG A 6 13.92 10.54 6.24
N GLU A 7 13.66 9.96 5.08
CA GLU A 7 14.34 10.26 3.82
C GLU A 7 13.31 10.87 2.86
N PRO A 8 13.39 12.17 2.54
CA PRO A 8 12.53 12.78 1.52
C PRO A 8 12.95 12.29 0.13
N LEU A 9 11.96 11.97 -0.70
CA LEU A 9 12.19 11.56 -2.08
C LEU A 9 11.85 12.68 -3.07
N PRO A 10 12.52 12.70 -4.25
CA PRO A 10 12.08 13.53 -5.36
C PRO A 10 10.60 13.27 -5.70
N GLY A 11 9.81 14.32 -5.91
CA GLY A 11 8.37 14.21 -6.19
C GLY A 11 7.45 14.19 -4.97
N GLY A 12 7.97 14.46 -3.77
CA GLY A 12 7.17 14.67 -2.56
C GLY A 12 6.79 13.39 -1.79
N GLY A 13 7.50 12.29 -2.04
CA GLY A 13 7.40 11.07 -1.23
C GLY A 13 8.32 11.13 0.00
N VAL A 14 8.10 10.26 0.97
CA VAL A 14 8.96 10.10 2.14
C VAL A 14 9.12 8.63 2.50
N VAL A 15 10.36 8.21 2.74
CA VAL A 15 10.68 6.91 3.34
C VAL A 15 10.87 7.08 4.83
N LEU A 16 10.24 6.22 5.61
CA LEU A 16 10.40 6.08 7.06
C LEU A 16 11.18 4.80 7.34
N ALA A 17 12.35 4.94 7.96
CA ALA A 17 13.06 3.83 8.58
C ALA A 17 12.60 3.74 10.03
N VAL A 18 11.67 2.82 10.30
CA VAL A 18 11.13 2.57 11.65
C VAL A 18 12.13 1.68 12.38
N PRO A 19 12.77 2.18 13.46
CA PRO A 19 13.77 1.42 14.19
C PRO A 19 13.12 0.24 14.94
N ASP A 20 13.94 -0.72 15.33
CA ASP A 20 13.48 -1.84 16.16
C ASP A 20 12.83 -1.31 17.44
N GLY A 21 11.58 -1.71 17.63
CA GLY A 21 10.76 -1.33 18.78
C GLY A 21 10.74 -2.41 19.87
N PRO A 22 9.94 -2.21 20.93
CA PRO A 22 9.65 -3.26 21.89
C PRO A 22 9.07 -4.49 21.18
N SER A 23 9.48 -5.69 21.62
CA SER A 23 9.03 -6.96 21.06
C SER A 23 7.50 -7.06 21.08
N GLY A 24 6.89 -7.15 19.90
CA GLY A 24 5.45 -7.29 19.73
C GLY A 24 5.03 -6.91 18.32
N PRO A 25 3.93 -7.50 17.80
CA PRO A 25 3.46 -7.17 16.48
C PRO A 25 2.77 -5.79 16.49
N PRO A 26 2.69 -5.08 15.35
CA PRO A 26 2.12 -3.74 15.31
C PRO A 26 0.63 -3.74 15.68
N PRO A 27 0.08 -2.59 16.09
CA PRO A 27 -1.33 -2.48 16.43
C PRO A 27 -2.24 -2.90 15.26
N LEU A 28 -2.02 -2.38 14.05
CA LEU A 28 -2.73 -2.84 12.86
C LEU A 28 -1.91 -3.91 12.14
N ARG A 29 -2.39 -5.15 12.11
CA ARG A 29 -1.61 -6.30 11.61
C ARG A 29 -2.47 -7.42 11.06
N PHE A 30 -1.89 -8.21 10.17
CA PHE A 30 -2.45 -9.49 9.77
C PHE A 30 -1.93 -10.58 10.70
N GLU A 31 -2.84 -11.43 11.17
CA GLU A 31 -2.52 -12.62 11.94
C GLU A 31 -2.94 -13.85 11.14
N ARG A 32 -2.13 -14.91 11.21
CA ARG A 32 -2.49 -16.21 10.67
C ARG A 32 -3.66 -16.76 11.47
N ALA A 33 -4.61 -17.37 10.76
CA ALA A 33 -5.68 -18.14 11.36
C ALA A 33 -5.68 -19.57 10.82
N ALA A 34 -6.44 -20.45 11.46
CA ALA A 34 -6.63 -21.81 10.99
C ALA A 34 -7.18 -21.87 9.55
N ASP A 35 -7.03 -23.03 8.91
CA ASP A 35 -7.66 -23.37 7.63
C ASP A 35 -7.38 -22.40 6.48
N ARG A 36 -6.12 -21.94 6.35
CA ARG A 36 -5.68 -20.97 5.32
C ARG A 36 -6.39 -19.62 5.45
N GLY A 37 -6.83 -19.28 6.66
CA GLY A 37 -7.41 -17.99 6.97
C GLY A 37 -6.37 -17.00 7.48
N TRP A 38 -6.80 -15.75 7.54
CA TRP A 38 -6.10 -14.69 8.25
C TRP A 38 -7.10 -13.72 8.87
N ILE A 39 -6.65 -13.01 9.91
CA ILE A 39 -7.42 -11.98 10.59
C ILE A 39 -6.66 -10.66 10.51
N LEU A 40 -7.30 -9.60 10.04
CA LEU A 40 -6.77 -8.24 10.24
C LEU A 40 -7.21 -7.76 11.62
N ARG A 41 -6.27 -7.38 12.48
CA ARG A 41 -6.54 -6.81 13.80
C ARG A 41 -6.06 -5.37 13.91
N GLN A 42 -6.75 -4.60 14.74
CA GLN A 42 -6.30 -3.31 15.26
C GLN A 42 -6.30 -3.34 16.80
N GLY A 43 -5.11 -3.49 17.38
CA GLY A 43 -4.95 -3.92 18.77
C GLY A 43 -5.54 -5.31 18.96
N GLU A 44 -6.42 -5.47 19.94
CA GLU A 44 -7.17 -6.73 20.16
C GLU A 44 -8.39 -6.89 19.25
N ARG A 45 -8.81 -5.81 18.56
CA ARG A 45 -10.05 -5.80 17.80
C ARG A 45 -9.87 -6.46 16.43
N PRO A 46 -10.61 -7.54 16.11
CA PRO A 46 -10.65 -8.05 14.76
C PRO A 46 -11.44 -7.09 13.86
N LEU A 47 -10.89 -6.78 12.69
CA LEU A 47 -11.48 -5.92 11.67
C LEU A 47 -11.91 -6.71 10.42
N ILE A 48 -11.16 -7.75 10.07
CA ILE A 48 -11.49 -8.63 8.95
C ILE A 48 -11.18 -10.06 9.36
N GLN A 49 -12.07 -10.97 9.01
CA GLN A 49 -11.80 -12.40 8.99
C GLN A 49 -11.87 -12.84 7.54
N ALA A 50 -10.81 -13.46 7.03
CA ALA A 50 -10.77 -13.92 5.66
C ALA A 50 -10.30 -15.37 5.58
N ARG A 51 -10.78 -16.07 4.57
CA ARG A 51 -10.44 -17.45 4.27
C ARG A 51 -10.37 -17.64 2.77
N SER A 52 -9.30 -18.28 2.30
CA SER A 52 -9.21 -18.70 0.91
C SER A 52 -9.96 -20.01 0.70
N GLU A 53 -10.83 -20.06 -0.30
CA GLU A 53 -11.58 -21.25 -0.72
C GLU A 53 -11.27 -21.60 -2.19
N GLY A 54 -11.48 -22.87 -2.55
CA GLY A 54 -11.17 -23.41 -3.86
C GLY A 54 -9.81 -24.09 -3.97
N ASP A 55 -9.67 -24.86 -5.04
CA ASP A 55 -8.46 -25.61 -5.39
C ASP A 55 -7.67 -24.90 -6.50
N GLY A 56 -6.36 -25.16 -6.58
CA GLY A 56 -5.49 -24.58 -7.62
C GLY A 56 -4.89 -23.23 -7.26
N CYS A 57 -4.47 -22.48 -8.30
CA CYS A 57 -3.69 -21.24 -8.20
C CYS A 57 -4.51 -19.95 -8.19
N CYS A 58 -5.79 -20.00 -8.55
CA CYS A 58 -6.69 -18.85 -8.58
C CYS A 58 -7.82 -19.17 -7.58
N ARG A 59 -7.64 -18.71 -6.34
CA ARG A 59 -8.52 -19.02 -5.20
C ARG A 59 -9.37 -17.80 -4.88
N ASP A 60 -10.60 -18.06 -4.49
CA ASP A 60 -11.47 -17.00 -4.01
C ASP A 60 -11.13 -16.67 -2.55
N LEU A 61 -11.04 -15.39 -2.25
CA LEU A 61 -10.85 -14.91 -0.90
C LEU A 61 -12.19 -14.42 -0.36
N HIS A 62 -12.83 -15.25 0.46
CA HIS A 62 -14.02 -14.85 1.19
C HIS A 62 -13.60 -14.06 2.42
N LEU A 63 -14.20 -12.88 2.61
CA LEU A 63 -13.93 -12.04 3.76
C LEU A 63 -15.22 -11.54 4.40
N ARG A 64 -15.17 -11.45 5.72
CA ARG A 64 -16.17 -10.77 6.57
C ARG A 64 -15.50 -9.61 7.27
N ARG A 65 -15.95 -8.40 6.98
CA ARG A 65 -15.50 -7.18 7.68
C ARG A 65 -16.34 -6.93 8.93
N LEU A 66 -15.66 -6.58 10.02
CA LEU A 66 -16.25 -6.33 11.33
C LEU A 66 -16.23 -4.83 11.63
N PRO A 67 -17.27 -4.30 12.29
CA PRO A 67 -17.29 -2.89 12.65
C PRO A 67 -16.27 -2.55 13.74
N GLY A 68 -15.86 -1.28 13.79
CA GLY A 68 -15.03 -0.73 14.86
C GLY A 68 -13.61 -0.35 14.45
N HIS A 69 -13.30 -0.39 13.15
CA HIS A 69 -12.11 0.26 12.60
C HIS A 69 -11.99 1.72 13.07
N ARG A 70 -10.82 2.10 13.55
CA ARG A 70 -10.48 3.48 13.90
C ARG A 70 -9.38 3.98 12.98
N SER A 71 -9.54 5.20 12.49
CA SER A 71 -8.51 5.82 11.65
C SER A 71 -7.20 5.95 12.43
N PRO A 72 -6.05 5.60 11.81
CA PRO A 72 -4.75 5.88 12.40
C PRO A 72 -4.37 7.36 12.33
N LEU A 73 -5.09 8.17 11.54
CA LEU A 73 -4.85 9.60 11.40
C LEU A 73 -5.79 10.42 12.29
N PRO A 74 -5.35 11.59 12.81
CA PRO A 74 -6.23 12.49 13.53
C PRO A 74 -7.31 13.07 12.61
N PRO A 75 -8.48 13.46 13.16
CA PRO A 75 -9.54 14.11 12.38
C PRO A 75 -9.03 15.39 11.69
N LEU A 76 -9.23 15.49 10.37
CA LEU A 76 -8.84 16.66 9.59
C LEU A 76 -9.83 17.81 9.77
N THR A 77 -9.28 19.00 10.02
CA THR A 77 -10.05 20.26 10.05
C THR A 77 -10.19 20.84 8.64
N ALA A 78 -11.24 21.63 8.43
CA ALA A 78 -11.44 22.34 7.17
C ALA A 78 -10.30 23.32 6.85
N ALA A 79 -9.67 23.91 7.87
CA ALA A 79 -8.51 24.78 7.70
C ALA A 79 -7.29 24.00 7.19
N ALA A 80 -6.97 22.85 7.80
CA ALA A 80 -5.84 22.02 7.41
C ALA A 80 -5.93 21.55 5.94
N MET A 81 -7.15 21.20 5.49
CA MET A 81 -7.40 20.82 4.10
C MET A 81 -7.13 21.96 3.11
N ARG A 82 -7.58 23.19 3.43
CA ARG A 82 -7.38 24.36 2.55
C ARG A 82 -5.93 24.84 2.48
N THR A 83 -5.15 24.64 3.53
CA THR A 83 -3.74 25.04 3.54
C THR A 83 -2.90 24.27 2.51
N GLY A 84 -3.38 23.12 2.02
CA GLY A 84 -2.67 22.36 0.99
C GLY A 84 -1.34 21.81 1.50
N ALA A 85 -1.40 20.95 2.52
CA ALA A 85 -0.21 20.36 3.11
C ALA A 85 0.49 19.39 2.14
N ASP A 86 1.80 19.22 2.34
CA ASP A 86 2.52 18.05 1.87
C ASP A 86 2.00 16.81 2.63
N TRP A 87 1.01 16.14 2.03
CA TRP A 87 0.24 15.09 2.68
C TRP A 87 1.07 13.84 3.01
N PRO A 88 1.96 13.33 2.13
CA PRO A 88 2.87 12.23 2.51
C PRO A 88 3.67 12.54 3.77
N HIS A 89 4.30 13.71 3.86
CA HIS A 89 5.07 14.12 5.04
C HIS A 89 4.19 14.30 6.28
N ARG A 90 2.98 14.85 6.11
CA ARG A 90 2.02 15.03 7.21
C ARG A 90 1.51 13.70 7.74
N TYR A 91 1.18 12.76 6.86
CA TYR A 91 0.66 11.43 7.22
C TYR A 91 1.75 10.60 7.87
N ALA A 92 3.00 10.69 7.39
CA ALA A 92 4.15 10.07 8.03
C ALA A 92 4.27 10.48 9.51
N LEU A 93 4.20 11.78 9.79
CA LEU A 93 4.24 12.31 11.15
C LEU A 93 3.15 11.69 12.04
N TRP A 94 1.91 11.66 11.57
CA TRP A 94 0.79 11.10 12.34
C TRP A 94 0.88 9.58 12.49
N LEU A 95 1.38 8.87 11.48
CA LEU A 95 1.55 7.42 11.55
C LEU A 95 2.67 7.00 12.52
N GLU A 96 3.71 7.82 12.70
CA GLU A 96 4.73 7.57 13.73
C GLU A 96 4.22 7.78 15.15
N GLU A 97 3.22 8.65 15.33
CA GLU A 97 2.68 9.01 16.64
C GLU A 97 1.47 8.15 17.06
N THR A 98 0.86 7.45 16.11
CA THR A 98 -0.39 6.71 16.34
C THR A 98 -0.14 5.30 16.85
N GLU A 99 -0.97 4.86 17.80
CA GLU A 99 -1.01 3.47 18.30
C GLU A 99 -2.02 2.61 17.54
N LEU A 100 -2.46 3.05 16.36
CA LEU A 100 -3.53 2.41 15.58
C LEU A 100 -3.11 2.01 14.17
N GLY A 101 -1.85 2.29 13.81
CA GLY A 101 -1.31 2.14 12.45
C GLY A 101 -0.58 0.82 12.20
N PRO A 102 -0.21 0.55 10.94
CA PRO A 102 0.48 -0.69 10.55
C PRO A 102 2.00 -0.61 10.65
N LEU A 103 2.54 0.58 10.97
CA LEU A 103 3.98 0.80 11.05
C LEU A 103 4.59 -0.12 12.12
N HIS A 104 5.56 -0.90 11.68
CA HIS A 104 6.46 -1.71 12.50
C HIS A 104 7.87 -1.59 11.94
N PHE A 105 8.83 -2.23 12.60
CA PHE A 105 10.23 -2.27 12.17
C PHE A 105 10.39 -2.49 10.66
N GLY A 106 11.27 -1.69 10.08
CA GLY A 106 11.64 -1.75 8.67
C GLY A 106 11.37 -0.44 7.94
N ARG A 107 11.50 -0.50 6.61
CA ARG A 107 11.35 0.67 5.72
C ARG A 107 9.92 0.79 5.18
N TRP A 108 9.39 2.01 5.17
CA TRP A 108 8.04 2.33 4.71
C TRP A 108 8.04 3.55 3.80
N LEU A 109 7.41 3.43 2.64
CA LEU A 109 7.25 4.52 1.68
C LEU A 109 5.86 5.13 1.81
N LEU A 110 5.80 6.46 1.91
CA LEU A 110 4.59 7.23 1.66
C LEU A 110 4.75 8.07 0.40
N THR A 111 3.87 7.89 -0.57
CA THR A 111 3.88 8.68 -1.80
C THR A 111 2.48 9.17 -2.16
N SER A 112 2.41 10.33 -2.81
CA SER A 112 1.16 10.81 -3.40
C SER A 112 0.89 10.05 -4.70
N ARG A 113 -0.30 9.46 -4.82
CA ARG A 113 -0.81 8.91 -6.07
C ARG A 113 -1.85 9.85 -6.64
N SER A 114 -1.44 10.61 -7.66
CA SER A 114 -2.35 11.43 -8.47
C SER A 114 -2.98 10.62 -9.61
N THR A 115 -2.32 9.55 -10.06
CA THR A 115 -2.84 8.60 -11.06
C THR A 115 -3.00 7.23 -10.41
N SER A 116 -4.24 6.79 -10.34
CA SER A 116 -4.56 5.39 -9.99
C SER A 116 -4.69 4.58 -11.26
N ALA A 117 -4.46 3.26 -11.18
CA ALA A 117 -4.80 2.35 -12.27
C ALA A 117 -6.26 2.62 -12.73
N PRO A 118 -6.54 2.66 -14.03
CA PRO A 118 -7.91 2.83 -14.52
C PRO A 118 -8.83 1.79 -13.88
N GLY A 119 -9.97 2.22 -13.32
CA GLY A 119 -10.98 1.31 -12.78
C GLY A 119 -10.90 1.05 -11.27
N ILE A 120 -9.80 1.37 -10.58
CA ILE A 120 -9.67 0.98 -9.16
C ILE A 120 -10.79 1.53 -8.24
N TRP A 121 -11.25 2.74 -8.52
CA TRP A 121 -12.30 3.42 -7.75
C TRP A 121 -13.69 3.25 -8.35
N ASP A 122 -13.77 2.81 -9.60
CA ASP A 122 -15.01 2.74 -10.39
C ASP A 122 -15.54 1.29 -10.50
N CYS A 123 -14.64 0.32 -10.61
CA CYS A 123 -14.89 -1.11 -10.77
C CYS A 123 -14.37 -1.93 -9.57
N ASP A 124 -13.15 -1.65 -9.10
CA ASP A 124 -12.44 -2.51 -8.14
C ASP A 124 -12.54 -2.02 -6.69
N LEU A 125 -13.49 -1.12 -6.42
CA LEU A 125 -13.83 -0.68 -5.07
C LEU A 125 -14.88 -1.64 -4.48
N VAL A 126 -14.53 -2.33 -3.38
CA VAL A 126 -15.48 -3.23 -2.71
C VAL A 126 -16.53 -2.44 -1.96
N GLN A 127 -17.75 -2.42 -2.50
CA GLN A 127 -18.89 -1.71 -1.90
C GLN A 127 -19.77 -2.61 -1.02
N ASP A 128 -19.77 -3.92 -1.26
CA ASP A 128 -20.51 -4.88 -0.45
C ASP A 128 -20.11 -4.75 1.02
N TRP A 129 -21.01 -5.07 1.94
CA TRP A 129 -20.73 -5.08 3.38
C TRP A 129 -21.78 -5.94 4.11
N PRO A 130 -21.40 -6.70 5.16
CA PRO A 130 -20.04 -6.88 5.70
C PRO A 130 -19.20 -7.89 4.91
N ASP A 131 -19.85 -8.78 4.17
CA ASP A 131 -19.22 -9.88 3.45
C ASP A 131 -18.82 -9.45 2.04
N ALA A 132 -17.73 -10.01 1.52
CA ALA A 132 -17.32 -9.90 0.11
C ALA A 132 -16.49 -11.11 -0.30
N THR A 133 -16.42 -11.36 -1.60
CA THR A 133 -15.51 -12.33 -2.20
C THR A 133 -14.58 -11.59 -3.13
N LEU A 134 -13.27 -11.79 -2.98
CA LEU A 134 -12.28 -11.26 -3.92
C LEU A 134 -11.79 -12.40 -4.79
N GLU A 135 -12.02 -12.28 -6.09
CA GLU A 135 -11.52 -13.22 -7.10
C GLU A 135 -10.03 -12.93 -7.32
N LEU A 136 -9.14 -13.74 -6.74
CA LEU A 136 -7.71 -13.55 -6.89
C LEU A 136 -7.27 -14.10 -8.26
N LEU A 137 -6.65 -13.24 -9.07
CA LEU A 137 -6.09 -13.63 -10.36
C LEU A 137 -4.99 -14.68 -10.17
N CYS A 138 -4.76 -15.49 -11.20
CA CYS A 138 -3.72 -16.51 -11.16
C CYS A 138 -2.34 -15.83 -10.98
N GLY A 139 -1.73 -16.04 -9.81
CA GLY A 139 -0.59 -15.23 -9.34
C GLY A 139 -0.84 -14.54 -7.99
N GLY A 140 -2.09 -14.53 -7.51
CA GLY A 140 -2.48 -14.10 -6.16
C GLY A 140 -2.98 -12.66 -6.03
N GLY A 141 -3.13 -11.90 -7.12
CA GLY A 141 -3.45 -10.48 -7.08
C GLY A 141 -4.91 -10.12 -7.38
N TRP A 142 -5.43 -9.08 -6.71
CA TRP A 142 -6.77 -8.52 -6.94
C TRP A 142 -6.75 -7.08 -7.47
N HIS A 143 -5.77 -6.26 -7.09
CA HIS A 143 -5.59 -4.87 -7.57
C HIS A 143 -6.70 -3.85 -7.26
N GLY A 144 -7.60 -4.13 -6.31
CA GLY A 144 -8.67 -3.20 -5.90
C GLY A 144 -8.47 -2.48 -4.57
N VAL A 145 -9.48 -1.69 -4.16
CA VAL A 145 -9.52 -1.00 -2.86
C VAL A 145 -10.57 -1.61 -1.94
N LEU A 146 -10.14 -2.11 -0.78
CA LEU A 146 -10.99 -2.71 0.25
C LEU A 146 -11.17 -1.72 1.43
N PRO A 147 -12.39 -1.18 1.64
CA PRO A 147 -12.69 -0.34 2.78
C PRO A 147 -12.76 -1.11 4.10
N LEU A 148 -12.04 -0.63 5.13
CA LEU A 148 -12.11 -1.17 6.50
C LEU A 148 -13.41 -0.82 7.26
N ARG A 149 -14.22 0.09 6.70
CA ARG A 149 -15.59 0.36 7.15
C ARG A 149 -16.44 0.77 5.94
N PRO A 150 -17.78 0.71 6.03
CA PRO A 150 -18.66 1.19 4.97
C PRO A 150 -18.34 2.65 4.62
N LEU A 151 -18.41 2.96 3.33
CA LEU A 151 -18.44 4.35 2.88
C LEU A 151 -19.75 5.00 3.35
N SER A 152 -19.65 6.23 3.83
CA SER A 152 -20.82 6.98 4.29
C SER A 152 -21.70 7.39 3.11
N ALA A 153 -23.01 7.50 3.35
CA ALA A 153 -23.96 7.92 2.32
C ALA A 153 -23.62 9.32 1.76
N PRO A 154 -23.82 9.57 0.45
CA PRO A 154 -23.49 10.84 -0.22
C PRO A 154 -24.15 12.09 0.38
N ASP A 155 -25.25 11.92 1.12
CA ASP A 155 -26.05 12.96 1.73
C ASP A 155 -25.79 13.15 3.23
N GLY A 156 -24.92 12.32 3.83
CA GLY A 156 -24.47 12.46 5.20
C GLY A 156 -23.80 13.83 5.44
N SER A 157 -24.00 14.43 6.61
CA SER A 157 -23.54 15.79 6.92
C SER A 157 -22.03 15.99 6.71
N ARG A 158 -21.23 15.02 7.14
CA ARG A 158 -19.77 15.03 6.99
C ARG A 158 -19.34 14.85 5.52
N VAL A 159 -20.03 14.00 4.76
CA VAL A 159 -19.77 13.82 3.33
C VAL A 159 -20.12 15.10 2.57
N LYS A 160 -21.27 15.72 2.84
CA LYS A 160 -21.64 17.03 2.26
C LYS A 160 -20.58 18.11 2.50
N ALA A 161 -20.01 18.17 3.70
CA ALA A 161 -18.92 19.11 4.00
C ALA A 161 -17.67 18.81 3.16
N TYR A 162 -17.27 17.54 3.02
CA TYR A 162 -16.13 17.15 2.20
C TYR A 162 -16.37 17.32 0.69
N ARG A 163 -17.61 17.16 0.21
CA ARG A 163 -17.98 17.40 -1.20
C ARG A 163 -17.70 18.85 -1.62
N LYS A 164 -17.86 19.81 -0.69
CA LYS A 164 -17.43 21.20 -0.93
C LYS A 164 -15.93 21.28 -1.19
N HIS A 165 -15.12 20.63 -0.35
CA HIS A 165 -13.67 20.58 -0.52
C HIS A 165 -13.26 19.86 -1.82
N ALA A 166 -13.99 18.82 -2.23
CA ALA A 166 -13.75 18.11 -3.49
C ALA A 166 -13.91 19.06 -4.69
N ARG A 167 -15.04 19.78 -4.77
CA ARG A 167 -15.28 20.79 -5.82
C ARG A 167 -14.27 21.94 -5.80
N GLU A 168 -13.83 22.34 -4.62
CA GLU A 168 -12.84 23.41 -4.45
C GLU A 168 -11.40 22.93 -4.67
N GLY A 169 -11.16 21.64 -4.92
CA GLY A 169 -9.81 21.08 -5.11
C GLY A 169 -8.94 21.08 -3.84
N THR A 170 -9.57 21.19 -2.66
CA THR A 170 -8.86 21.26 -1.37
C THR A 170 -9.07 20.01 -0.51
N LEU A 171 -9.77 19.00 -1.03
CA LEU A 171 -10.00 17.76 -0.29
C LEU A 171 -8.67 17.04 -0.04
N ALA A 172 -8.38 16.76 1.24
CA ALA A 172 -7.20 15.97 1.60
C ALA A 172 -7.31 14.55 1.01
N PRO A 173 -6.18 13.95 0.59
CA PRO A 173 -6.16 12.61 0.04
C PRO A 173 -6.66 11.57 1.05
N VAL A 174 -7.00 10.39 0.55
CA VAL A 174 -7.25 9.22 1.39
C VAL A 174 -5.94 8.48 1.67
N LEU A 175 -5.87 7.73 2.77
CA LEU A 175 -4.71 6.90 3.09
C LEU A 175 -5.00 5.46 2.68
N LEU A 176 -4.21 4.94 1.74
CA LEU A 176 -4.22 3.55 1.30
C LEU A 176 -3.01 2.82 1.85
N TRP A 177 -3.18 1.57 2.26
CA TRP A 177 -2.08 0.66 2.61
C TRP A 177 -2.03 -0.48 1.61
N TRP A 178 -0.93 -0.58 0.86
CA TRP A 178 -0.71 -1.68 -0.08
C TRP A 178 -0.37 -2.98 0.67
N VAL A 179 -1.05 -4.06 0.29
CA VAL A 179 -0.92 -5.39 0.91
C VAL A 179 -0.51 -6.38 -0.17
N SER A 180 0.73 -6.86 -0.07
CA SER A 180 1.39 -7.70 -1.06
C SER A 180 0.60 -8.94 -1.48
N PHE A 181 0.11 -9.74 -0.53
CA PHE A 181 -0.60 -10.99 -0.83
C PHE A 181 -2.04 -10.79 -1.34
N LEU A 182 -2.57 -9.57 -1.28
CA LEU A 182 -3.80 -9.19 -1.96
C LEU A 182 -3.51 -8.53 -3.32
N ASP A 183 -2.25 -8.13 -3.53
CA ASP A 183 -1.84 -7.18 -4.55
C ASP A 183 -2.81 -6.00 -4.67
N GLY A 184 -3.20 -5.44 -3.53
CA GLY A 184 -4.32 -4.51 -3.44
C GLY A 184 -4.23 -3.62 -2.21
N TRP A 185 -5.21 -2.74 -2.04
CA TRP A 185 -5.15 -1.66 -1.05
C TRP A 185 -6.22 -1.78 0.02
N LEU A 186 -5.83 -1.58 1.28
CA LEU A 186 -6.75 -1.28 2.36
C LEU A 186 -6.94 0.23 2.48
N LEU A 187 -8.19 0.70 2.50
CA LEU A 187 -8.50 2.10 2.80
C LEU A 187 -8.51 2.31 4.32
N LEU A 188 -7.41 2.88 4.84
CA LEU A 188 -7.15 3.08 6.26
C LEU A 188 -7.83 4.35 6.82
N ASP A 189 -7.76 5.45 6.07
CA ASP A 189 -8.38 6.71 6.45
C ASP A 189 -9.01 7.41 5.24
N GLY A 190 -10.05 8.18 5.52
CA GLY A 190 -10.68 9.03 4.52
C GLY A 190 -11.86 8.37 3.81
N HIS A 191 -12.53 7.37 4.40
CA HIS A 191 -13.75 6.78 3.82
C HIS A 191 -14.81 7.83 3.46
N ASP A 192 -15.02 8.85 4.31
CA ASP A 192 -15.96 9.93 3.99
C ASP A 192 -15.43 10.89 2.92
N ARG A 193 -14.09 11.01 2.79
CA ARG A 193 -13.44 11.81 1.75
C ARG A 193 -13.51 11.09 0.41
N ALA A 194 -13.30 9.77 0.38
CA ALA A 194 -13.57 8.92 -0.77
C ALA A 194 -15.02 9.03 -1.21
N ALA A 195 -15.98 8.83 -0.28
CA ALA A 195 -17.41 8.97 -0.57
C ALA A 195 -17.75 10.36 -1.13
N ALA A 196 -17.12 11.42 -0.61
CA ALA A 196 -17.33 12.77 -1.10
C ALA A 196 -16.78 13.00 -2.52
N ALA A 197 -15.57 12.53 -2.82
CA ALA A 197 -15.01 12.64 -4.17
C ALA A 197 -15.86 11.85 -5.18
N LEU A 198 -16.22 10.61 -4.85
CA LEU A 198 -17.04 9.75 -5.69
C LEU A 198 -18.44 10.35 -5.93
N ALA A 199 -19.05 10.96 -4.92
CA ALA A 199 -20.34 11.66 -5.05
C ALA A 199 -20.29 12.90 -5.96
N GLU A 200 -19.10 13.44 -6.22
CA GLU A 200 -18.86 14.52 -7.20
C GLU A 200 -18.39 13.98 -8.57
N GLY A 201 -18.38 12.67 -8.77
CA GLY A 201 -17.86 12.04 -10.00
C GLY A 201 -16.35 12.17 -10.15
N MET A 202 -15.63 12.39 -9.04
CA MET A 202 -14.18 12.55 -9.01
C MET A 202 -13.50 11.33 -8.39
N ARG A 203 -12.28 11.04 -8.84
CA ARG A 203 -11.43 10.04 -8.20
C ARG A 203 -10.79 10.61 -6.93
N PRO A 204 -10.82 9.90 -5.79
CA PRO A 204 -10.12 10.34 -4.59
C PRO A 204 -8.61 10.48 -4.86
N ALA A 205 -8.02 11.62 -4.49
CA ALA A 205 -6.57 11.72 -4.37
C ALA A 205 -6.08 10.77 -3.27
N CYS A 206 -4.92 10.15 -3.44
CA CYS A 206 -4.45 9.11 -2.52
C CYS A 206 -3.03 9.39 -2.03
N VAL A 207 -2.77 9.06 -0.77
CA VAL A 207 -1.43 8.80 -0.25
C VAL A 207 -1.34 7.31 -0.02
N GLU A 208 -0.37 6.67 -0.66
CA GLU A 208 -0.13 5.24 -0.57
C GLU A 208 0.97 4.99 0.46
N LEU A 209 0.73 4.03 1.34
CA LEU A 209 1.69 3.48 2.29
C LEU A 209 2.11 2.08 1.82
N VAL A 210 3.41 1.90 1.61
CA VAL A 210 4.00 0.65 1.10
C VAL A 210 5.15 0.23 2.01
N ARG A 211 5.26 -1.06 2.32
CA ARG A 211 6.46 -1.59 3.00
C ARG A 211 7.55 -1.82 1.97
N LEU A 212 8.78 -1.42 2.27
CA LEU A 212 9.95 -1.57 1.40
C LEU A 212 10.86 -2.70 1.87
N PRO A 213 11.77 -3.21 1.01
CA PRO A 213 12.83 -4.09 1.43
C PRO A 213 13.76 -3.36 2.39
N ASP A 214 14.25 -4.11 3.38
CA ASP A 214 15.25 -3.59 4.28
C ASP A 214 16.60 -3.47 3.56
N ASP A 215 17.49 -2.71 4.18
CA ASP A 215 18.73 -2.26 3.57
C ASP A 215 19.69 -3.40 3.21
N ALA A 216 19.61 -4.52 3.92
CA ALA A 216 20.36 -5.73 3.59
C ALA A 216 19.72 -6.49 2.42
N ASP A 217 18.39 -6.61 2.43
CA ASP A 217 17.63 -7.42 1.48
C ASP A 217 17.74 -6.87 0.05
N TRP A 218 17.53 -5.56 -0.12
CA TRP A 218 17.60 -4.97 -1.47
C TRP A 218 19.03 -4.96 -2.01
N ARG A 219 20.05 -4.83 -1.14
CA ARG A 219 21.47 -4.90 -1.55
C ARG A 219 21.84 -6.31 -2.01
N ALA A 220 21.43 -7.34 -1.28
CA ALA A 220 21.62 -8.72 -1.70
C ALA A 220 20.94 -8.99 -3.06
N THR A 221 19.71 -8.50 -3.23
CA THR A 221 18.99 -8.62 -4.51
C THR A 221 19.70 -7.85 -5.64
N ALA A 222 20.27 -6.67 -5.35
CA ALA A 222 21.04 -5.90 -6.31
C ALA A 222 22.32 -6.63 -6.74
N GLU A 223 23.02 -7.29 -5.82
CA GLU A 223 24.20 -8.11 -6.10
C GLU A 223 23.85 -9.28 -7.04
N GLU A 224 22.74 -9.98 -6.79
CA GLU A 224 22.26 -11.06 -7.66
C GLU A 224 21.91 -10.56 -9.08
N ILE A 225 21.19 -9.44 -9.17
CA ILE A 225 20.83 -8.82 -10.46
C ILE A 225 22.08 -8.35 -11.21
N THR A 226 23.06 -7.80 -10.50
CA THR A 226 24.34 -7.36 -11.07
C THR A 226 25.11 -8.55 -11.64
N ALA A 227 25.24 -9.64 -10.88
CA ALA A 227 25.90 -10.86 -11.35
C ALA A 227 25.20 -11.45 -12.60
N ALA A 228 23.86 -11.46 -12.63
CA ALA A 228 23.10 -11.93 -13.78
C ALA A 228 23.28 -11.01 -15.01
N HIS A 229 23.35 -9.69 -14.83
CA HIS A 229 23.64 -8.73 -15.90
C HIS A 229 25.06 -8.94 -16.46
N GLU A 230 26.06 -9.11 -15.59
CA GLU A 230 27.45 -9.40 -15.99
C GLU A 230 27.56 -10.68 -16.82
N GLU A 231 26.88 -11.76 -16.39
CA GLU A 231 26.85 -13.02 -17.15
C GLU A 231 26.19 -12.83 -18.54
N GLN A 232 25.06 -12.15 -18.59
CA GLN A 232 24.36 -11.84 -19.84
C GLN A 232 25.24 -11.01 -20.79
N MET A 233 26.00 -10.05 -20.25
CA MET A 233 26.92 -9.19 -20.98
C MET A 233 28.13 -9.96 -21.52
N ALA A 234 28.68 -10.90 -20.73
CA ALA A 234 29.75 -11.80 -21.17
C ALA A 234 29.28 -12.69 -22.34
N ARG A 235 28.12 -13.33 -22.21
CA ARG A 235 27.50 -14.13 -23.29
C ARG A 235 27.25 -13.32 -24.55
N LEU A 236 26.89 -12.04 -24.43
CA LEU A 236 26.70 -11.15 -25.57
C LEU A 236 28.03 -10.74 -26.23
N ALA A 237 29.11 -10.60 -25.44
CA ALA A 237 30.44 -10.25 -25.94
C ALA A 237 31.09 -11.37 -26.78
N GLU A 238 30.69 -12.62 -26.58
CA GLU A 238 31.12 -13.76 -27.41
C GLU A 238 30.52 -13.75 -28.83
N ARG A 239 29.47 -12.94 -29.08
CA ARG A 239 28.83 -12.85 -30.39
C ARG A 239 29.59 -11.87 -31.30
N PRO A 240 29.57 -12.08 -32.64
CA PRO A 240 30.18 -11.15 -33.58
C PRO A 240 29.68 -9.72 -33.38
N ALA A 241 30.61 -8.77 -33.39
CA ALA A 241 30.30 -7.36 -33.28
C ALA A 241 29.49 -6.89 -34.50
N GLY A 242 28.35 -6.26 -34.23
CA GLY A 242 27.49 -5.73 -35.28
C GLY A 242 26.38 -4.84 -34.73
N PRO A 243 25.65 -4.14 -35.62
CA PRO A 243 24.61 -3.19 -35.21
C PRO A 243 23.47 -3.80 -34.38
N HIS A 244 23.23 -5.11 -34.50
CA HIS A 244 22.24 -5.82 -33.69
C HIS A 244 22.75 -6.08 -32.27
N THR A 245 23.95 -6.65 -32.13
CA THR A 245 24.62 -6.90 -30.84
C THR A 245 24.81 -5.60 -30.04
N ALA A 246 25.15 -4.49 -30.70
CA ALA A 246 25.28 -3.18 -30.06
C ALA A 246 23.94 -2.65 -29.50
N ARG A 247 22.84 -2.80 -30.26
CA ARG A 247 21.49 -2.45 -29.78
C ARG A 247 21.05 -3.32 -28.61
N GLN A 248 21.32 -4.63 -28.69
CA GLN A 248 21.00 -5.55 -27.61
C GLN A 248 21.74 -5.20 -26.31
N ARG A 249 23.03 -4.84 -26.40
CA ARG A 249 23.83 -4.36 -25.26
C ARG A 249 23.20 -3.11 -24.63
N GLN A 250 22.91 -2.09 -25.44
CA GLN A 250 22.30 -0.86 -24.96
C GLN A 250 20.94 -1.10 -24.29
N ALA A 251 20.14 -2.04 -24.81
CA ALA A 251 18.86 -2.42 -24.20
C ALA A 251 19.04 -3.11 -22.85
N LEU A 252 20.02 -4.03 -22.74
CA LEU A 252 20.35 -4.69 -21.48
C LEU A 252 20.86 -3.72 -20.43
N ASP A 253 21.78 -2.82 -20.79
CA ASP A 253 22.33 -1.81 -19.87
C ASP A 253 21.24 -0.86 -19.38
N ARG A 254 20.32 -0.45 -20.28
CA ARG A 254 19.18 0.38 -19.90
C ARG A 254 18.25 -0.36 -18.94
N GLY A 255 17.91 -1.62 -19.24
CA GLY A 255 17.04 -2.42 -18.39
C GLY A 255 17.66 -2.68 -17.01
N TYR A 256 18.96 -2.97 -16.96
CA TYR A 256 19.71 -3.09 -15.71
C TYR A 256 19.68 -1.80 -14.90
N ALA A 257 20.00 -0.65 -15.53
CA ALA A 257 19.99 0.64 -14.85
C ALA A 257 18.60 1.01 -14.31
N ASP A 258 17.54 0.71 -15.07
CA ASP A 258 16.15 0.92 -14.66
C ASP A 258 15.81 0.11 -13.42
N VAL A 259 16.04 -1.22 -13.46
CA VAL A 259 15.77 -2.14 -12.34
C VAL A 259 16.55 -1.75 -11.09
N ILE A 260 17.86 -1.51 -11.20
CA ILE A 260 18.70 -1.15 -10.04
C ILE A 260 18.24 0.18 -9.41
N SER A 261 17.75 1.12 -10.23
CA SER A 261 17.32 2.42 -9.72
C SER A 261 16.04 2.39 -8.88
N THR A 262 15.17 1.40 -9.12
CA THR A 262 13.87 1.28 -8.41
C THR A 262 13.88 0.24 -7.29
N LEU A 263 14.81 -0.72 -7.33
CA LEU A 263 14.82 -1.90 -6.45
C LEU A 263 14.67 -1.58 -4.96
N ALA A 264 15.32 -0.52 -4.47
CA ALA A 264 15.25 -0.12 -3.06
C ALA A 264 13.87 0.42 -2.63
N TYR A 265 12.98 0.67 -3.59
CA TYR A 265 11.63 1.21 -3.43
C TYR A 265 10.54 0.25 -3.93
N ASP A 266 10.92 -0.95 -4.38
CA ASP A 266 9.96 -1.99 -4.73
C ASP A 266 9.20 -2.43 -3.48
N ALA A 267 7.95 -2.82 -3.68
CA ALA A 267 7.08 -3.20 -2.58
C ALA A 267 7.51 -4.55 -1.99
N ASN A 268 7.71 -4.61 -0.68
CA ASN A 268 8.09 -5.82 0.05
C ASN A 268 6.89 -6.57 0.60
N VAL A 269 7.09 -7.85 0.93
CA VAL A 269 6.10 -8.70 1.56
C VAL A 269 5.54 -8.05 2.82
N THR A 270 4.21 -8.09 2.91
CA THR A 270 3.42 -7.69 4.08
C THR A 270 3.43 -8.85 5.07
N PRO A 271 3.99 -8.69 6.28
CA PRO A 271 4.06 -9.77 7.23
C PRO A 271 2.67 -10.23 7.70
N VAL A 272 2.53 -11.54 7.83
CA VAL A 272 1.42 -12.18 8.53
C VAL A 272 2.00 -12.80 9.80
N PHE A 273 1.64 -12.24 10.94
CA PHE A 273 2.15 -12.63 12.26
C PHE A 273 1.43 -13.89 12.76
N GLU A 274 2.05 -14.65 13.66
CA GLU A 274 1.34 -15.73 14.36
C GLU A 274 0.34 -15.12 15.37
N ASP A 275 -0.78 -15.80 15.65
CA ASP A 275 -1.69 -15.40 16.74
C ASP A 275 -0.92 -15.61 18.07
N PRO A 276 -0.76 -14.57 18.92
CA PRO A 276 -0.05 -14.72 20.19
C PRO A 276 -0.71 -15.70 21.19
N ARG A 277 -1.88 -16.26 20.84
CA ARG A 277 -2.64 -17.21 21.66
C ARG A 277 -2.48 -18.67 21.22
N ASP A 278 -1.71 -18.92 20.17
CA ASP A 278 -1.21 -20.26 19.79
C ASP A 278 0.20 -20.48 20.37
#